data_AF-A0A2N9GZ74-F1
#
_entry.id   AF-A0A2N9GZ74-F1
#
_cell.length_a   1.000
_cell.length_b   1.000
_cell.length_c   1.000
_cell.angle_alpha   90.00
_cell.angle_beta   90.00
_cell.angle_gamma   90.00
#
_symmetry.space_group_name_H-M   'P 1'
#
loop_
_entity.id
_entity.type
_entity.pdbx_description
1 polymer ?
#
loop_
_entity_poly.entity_id
_entity_poly.type
_entity_poly.pdbx_seq_one_letter_code
_entity_poly.pdbx_strand_id
1 'polypeptide(L)'
;MQGFPERGGSGPGPGPIDLAQLQATMHTIELACTSIQMHINPAAAEATILSLCQSPQPYQACQFILENSQVPNARFQAAAAIRDAAIREWGFLTADDRRSLISFCLCFVMQHASSPEGYVLGKVSSVAAQLMKRGWLDFTTVEKEAFFNQTDSTLIQHSNLHSLQPVTPSDRSRADLPKFSEIASTRVFTCLNTTFAVFLLAIGLTILWLVAPLLGYWCCHSQAFAHFLAFIRRLTHVSFHIVIQSLQGVNQAVLGIHGVDVQYTGVNFLESLVSEFSPSTSSAMCLPREFHEQCRQSLEIDYLKMFYCWARDAAISVTNRIMESKSEVPEVKVCNAALRLMLQILNWDFRLNNNSTKASINVFSSGARLDTDSSKRSECTLVRPGPAWRDVLISSGHIGWLLNLYAALRQKFSREGYWLDCPIAVSARKLIVQFCSLTGTIFLSGTSVPAYPHVLFLVRTKSLKLI
;
A
#
# COMPACT_ATOMS: atom_id res chain seq x y z
N MET A 1 -18.80 52.42 36.55
CA MET A 1 -19.25 51.58 35.42
C MET A 1 -19.18 52.42 34.15
N GLN A 2 -18.07 52.31 33.42
CA GLN A 2 -17.91 52.94 32.11
C GLN A 2 -18.05 51.83 31.06
N GLY A 3 -18.99 52.01 30.14
CA GLY A 3 -19.34 51.06 29.09
C GLY A 3 -18.33 51.05 27.95
N PHE A 4 -18.06 49.86 27.44
CA PHE A 4 -17.28 49.59 26.24
C PHE A 4 -18.07 49.99 24.98
N PRO A 5 -17.44 50.58 23.95
CA PRO A 5 -18.08 50.70 22.65
C PRO A 5 -17.94 49.40 21.86
N GLU A 6 -19.04 49.04 21.20
CA GLU A 6 -19.16 47.95 20.25
C GLU A 6 -18.13 48.06 19.12
N ARG A 7 -17.43 46.95 18.84
CA ARG A 7 -16.71 46.76 17.58
C ARG A 7 -17.39 45.63 16.82
N GLY A 8 -18.43 45.98 16.07
CA GLY A 8 -18.92 45.17 14.96
C GLY A 8 -17.81 45.06 13.91
N GLY A 9 -17.11 43.93 13.91
CA GLY A 9 -16.12 43.58 12.92
C GLY A 9 -16.43 42.18 12.43
N SER A 10 -16.95 42.11 11.20
CA SER A 10 -17.02 40.92 10.35
C SER A 10 -15.78 40.04 10.54
N GLY A 11 -15.98 38.84 11.10
CA GLY A 11 -14.91 37.87 11.26
C GLY A 11 -14.30 37.50 9.91
N PRO A 12 -12.97 37.36 9.81
CA PRO A 12 -12.37 36.88 8.58
C PRO A 12 -12.78 35.42 8.42
N GLY A 13 -13.34 35.08 7.26
CA GLY A 13 -13.42 33.69 6.82
C GLY A 13 -12.02 33.05 6.81
N PRO A 14 -11.91 31.72 6.69
CA PRO A 14 -10.63 31.03 6.75
C PRO A 14 -9.75 31.55 5.61
N GLY A 15 -8.73 32.34 5.95
CA GLY A 15 -7.82 32.93 4.99
C GLY A 15 -6.93 31.87 4.35
N PRO A 16 -6.38 32.12 3.15
CA PRO A 16 -5.39 31.25 2.55
C PRO A 16 -4.18 31.16 3.48
N ILE A 17 -3.83 29.95 3.93
CA ILE A 17 -2.62 29.71 4.71
C ILE A 17 -1.43 30.23 3.90
N ASP A 18 -0.66 31.12 4.51
CA ASP A 18 0.43 31.83 3.85
C ASP A 18 1.56 30.86 3.51
N LEU A 19 1.98 30.83 2.23
CA LEU A 19 3.10 30.01 1.77
C LEU A 19 4.36 30.30 2.59
N ALA A 20 4.56 31.55 3.03
CA ALA A 20 5.66 31.92 3.90
C ALA A 20 5.61 31.21 5.25
N GLN A 21 4.41 31.00 5.80
CA GLN A 21 4.22 30.25 7.04
C GLN A 21 4.57 28.77 6.86
N LEU A 22 4.13 28.14 5.77
CA LEU A 22 4.46 26.75 5.44
C LEU A 22 5.97 26.54 5.30
N GLN A 23 6.65 27.46 4.61
CA GLN A 23 8.10 27.46 4.46
C GLN A 23 8.82 27.66 5.80
N ALA A 24 8.34 28.58 6.64
CA ALA A 24 8.91 28.81 7.97
C ALA A 24 8.76 27.58 8.88
N THR A 25 7.60 26.93 8.86
CA THR A 25 7.37 25.67 9.60
C THR A 25 8.31 24.58 9.09
N MET A 26 8.41 24.38 7.78
CA MET A 26 9.32 23.39 7.19
C MET A 26 10.76 23.64 7.64
N HIS A 27 11.27 24.86 7.52
CA HIS A 27 12.64 25.19 7.90
C HIS A 27 12.91 24.95 9.39
N THR A 28 11.93 25.29 10.24
CA THR A 28 12.01 25.07 11.69
C THR A 28 12.12 23.58 12.03
N ILE A 29 11.34 22.73 11.34
CA ILE A 29 11.36 21.27 11.55
C ILE A 29 12.64 20.63 10.98
N GLU A 30 13.13 21.11 9.83
CA GLU A 30 14.41 20.69 9.28
C GLU A 30 15.56 20.98 10.25
N LEU A 31 15.62 22.20 10.78
CA LEU A 31 16.61 22.61 11.79
C LEU A 31 16.51 21.73 13.04
N ALA A 32 15.31 21.49 13.56
CA ALA A 32 15.12 20.61 14.72
C ALA A 32 15.63 19.18 14.44
N CYS A 33 15.33 18.62 13.26
CA CYS A 33 15.82 17.29 12.89
C CYS A 33 17.34 17.24 12.78
N THR A 34 17.98 18.26 12.19
CA THR A 34 19.44 18.37 12.13
C THR A 34 20.05 18.55 13.51
N SER A 35 19.44 19.34 14.39
CA SER A 35 19.87 19.53 15.78
C SER A 35 19.89 18.21 16.56
N ILE A 36 18.85 17.37 16.43
CA ILE A 36 18.83 16.05 17.06
C ILE A 36 19.96 15.16 16.51
N GLN A 37 20.13 15.14 15.18
CA GLN A 37 21.17 14.33 14.54
C GLN A 37 22.59 14.75 14.95
N MET A 38 22.81 16.05 15.17
CA MET A 38 24.09 16.61 15.60
C MET A 38 24.24 16.62 17.13
N HIS A 39 23.26 16.13 17.88
CA HIS A 39 23.20 16.20 19.35
C HIS A 39 23.32 17.62 19.93
N ILE A 40 22.84 18.63 19.20
CA ILE A 40 22.83 20.03 19.60
C ILE A 40 21.47 20.36 20.21
N ASN A 41 21.42 20.50 21.54
CA ASN A 41 20.19 20.80 22.30
C ASN A 41 18.98 19.92 21.88
N PRO A 42 19.09 18.58 22.02
CA PRO A 42 18.06 17.66 21.57
C PRO A 42 16.71 17.91 22.23
N ALA A 43 16.67 18.33 23.49
CA ALA A 43 15.43 18.62 24.21
C ALA A 43 14.61 19.76 23.57
N ALA A 44 15.26 20.86 23.14
CA ALA A 44 14.56 21.95 22.47
C ALA A 44 14.08 21.57 21.07
N ALA A 45 14.87 20.77 20.35
CA ALA A 45 14.50 20.27 19.03
C ALA A 45 13.32 19.27 19.12
N GLU A 46 13.32 18.37 20.10
CA GLU A 46 12.20 17.47 20.38
C GLU A 46 10.93 18.24 20.74
N ALA A 47 11.02 19.28 21.59
CA ALA A 47 9.89 20.14 21.91
C ALA A 47 9.31 20.83 20.66
N THR A 48 10.16 21.19 19.70
CA THR A 48 9.75 21.79 18.42
C THR A 48 9.03 20.79 17.52
N ILE A 49 9.49 19.54 17.46
CA ILE A 49 8.80 18.49 16.69
C ILE A 49 7.46 18.13 17.36
N LEU A 50 7.46 18.05 18.69
CA LEU A 50 6.24 17.76 19.47
C LEU A 50 5.18 18.86 19.30
N SER A 51 5.58 20.12 19.19
CA SER A 51 4.64 21.22 18.97
C SER A 51 3.91 21.09 17.62
N LEU A 52 4.58 20.59 16.57
CA LEU A 52 3.94 20.26 15.30
C LEU A 52 2.89 19.15 15.47
N CYS A 53 3.23 18.07 16.18
CA CYS A 53 2.30 16.94 16.42
C CYS A 53 1.07 17.36 17.25
N GLN A 54 1.22 18.32 18.14
CA GLN A 54 0.16 18.83 19.02
C GLN A 54 -0.64 19.98 18.40
N SER A 55 -0.15 20.58 17.32
CA SER A 55 -0.86 21.64 16.60
C SER A 55 -2.22 21.14 16.10
N PRO A 56 -3.29 21.96 16.16
CA PRO A 56 -4.54 21.64 15.50
C PRO A 56 -4.34 21.63 13.98
N GLN A 57 -4.93 20.64 13.29
CA GLN A 57 -4.93 20.53 11.83
C GLN A 57 -3.57 20.78 11.13
N PRO A 58 -2.49 20.06 11.48
CA PRO A 58 -1.16 20.28 10.89
C PRO A 58 -1.02 19.72 9.47
N TYR A 59 -2.11 19.23 8.86
CA TYR A 59 -2.09 18.42 7.64
C TYR A 59 -1.43 19.15 6.47
N GLN A 60 -1.80 20.40 6.19
CA GLN A 60 -1.23 21.16 5.08
C GLN A 60 0.27 21.42 5.25
N ALA A 61 0.71 21.75 6.46
CA ALA A 61 2.13 21.92 6.78
C ALA A 61 2.89 20.60 6.62
N CYS A 62 2.33 19.48 7.07
CA CYS A 62 2.98 18.18 6.97
C CYS A 62 3.04 17.67 5.51
N GLN A 63 1.98 17.88 4.72
CA GLN A 63 1.97 17.58 3.29
C GLN A 63 3.04 18.41 2.56
N PHE A 64 3.11 19.71 2.87
CA PHE A 64 4.13 20.59 2.31
C PHE A 64 5.56 20.12 2.66
N ILE A 65 5.81 19.74 3.92
CA ILE A 65 7.12 19.20 4.35
C ILE A 65 7.44 17.90 3.60
N LEU A 66 6.49 16.99 3.46
CA LEU A 66 6.68 15.72 2.75
C LEU A 66 7.10 15.93 1.29
N GLU A 67 6.47 16.87 0.59
CA GLU A 67 6.72 17.15 -0.83
C GLU A 67 7.99 17.98 -1.08
N ASN A 68 8.31 18.94 -0.18
CA ASN A 68 9.32 19.98 -0.48
C ASN A 68 10.61 19.85 0.32
N SER A 69 10.56 19.32 1.54
CA SER A 69 11.75 19.26 2.41
C SER A 69 12.83 18.40 1.80
N GLN A 70 14.10 18.80 1.92
CA GLN A 70 15.24 17.99 1.47
C GLN A 70 15.82 17.14 2.61
N VAL A 71 15.24 17.20 3.81
CA VAL A 71 15.70 16.48 5.00
C VAL A 71 14.79 15.26 5.24
N PRO A 72 15.29 14.03 5.02
CA PRO A 72 14.49 12.81 5.18
C PRO A 72 13.88 12.64 6.58
N ASN A 73 14.60 13.05 7.63
CA ASN A 73 14.09 13.04 9.00
C ASN A 73 12.90 13.99 9.18
N ALA A 74 12.90 15.16 8.55
CA ALA A 74 11.77 16.10 8.62
C ALA A 74 10.53 15.50 7.93
N ARG A 75 10.70 14.88 6.77
CA ARG A 75 9.63 14.13 6.07
C ARG A 75 9.08 13.00 6.97
N PHE A 76 9.94 12.25 7.63
CA PHE A 76 9.54 11.19 8.57
C PHE A 76 8.71 11.73 9.75
N GLN A 77 9.14 12.85 10.35
CA GLN A 77 8.40 13.49 11.45
C GLN A 77 7.07 14.07 10.98
N ALA A 78 7.01 14.67 9.79
CA ALA A 78 5.76 15.16 9.21
C ALA A 78 4.74 14.02 9.00
N ALA A 79 5.18 12.85 8.51
CA ALA A 79 4.32 11.67 8.42
C ALA A 79 3.80 11.22 9.79
N ALA A 80 4.65 11.23 10.83
CA ALA A 80 4.24 10.91 12.20
C ALA A 80 3.21 11.92 12.75
N ALA A 81 3.42 13.21 12.49
CA ALA A 81 2.50 14.28 12.89
C ALA A 81 1.12 14.14 12.21
N ILE A 82 1.07 13.76 10.92
CA ILE A 82 -0.20 13.47 10.23
C ILE A 82 -0.98 12.38 10.97
N ARG A 83 -0.31 11.26 11.31
CA ARG A 83 -0.94 10.17 12.06
C ARG A 83 -1.47 10.65 13.41
N ASP A 84 -0.63 11.33 14.19
CA ASP A 84 -0.97 11.71 15.57
C ASP A 84 -2.13 12.71 15.60
N ALA A 85 -2.14 13.67 14.67
CA ALA A 85 -3.25 14.60 14.51
C ALA A 85 -4.52 13.90 14.01
N ALA A 86 -4.41 13.05 12.99
CA ALA A 86 -5.58 12.39 12.40
C ALA A 86 -6.24 11.41 13.39
N ILE A 87 -5.48 10.66 14.19
CA ILE A 87 -6.06 9.76 15.20
C ILE A 87 -6.78 10.57 16.29
N ARG A 88 -6.17 11.68 16.75
CA ARG A 88 -6.73 12.57 17.78
C ARG A 88 -8.00 13.28 17.30
N GLU A 89 -7.98 13.77 16.06
CA GLU A 89 -9.01 14.65 15.51
C GLU A 89 -9.99 13.91 14.58
N TRP A 90 -9.92 12.59 14.49
CA TRP A 90 -10.68 11.80 13.51
C TRP A 90 -12.18 12.13 13.47
N GLY A 91 -12.79 12.28 14.66
CA GLY A 91 -14.21 12.62 14.78
C GLY A 91 -14.60 14.01 14.25
N PHE A 92 -13.64 14.93 14.13
CA PHE A 92 -13.83 16.28 13.62
C PHE A 92 -13.54 16.39 12.11
N LEU A 93 -12.80 15.44 11.54
CA LEU A 93 -12.52 15.41 10.11
C LEU A 93 -13.78 15.02 9.32
N THR A 94 -13.99 15.67 8.17
CA THR A 94 -15.06 15.27 7.23
C THR A 94 -14.71 13.94 6.56
N ALA A 95 -15.71 13.27 5.97
CA ALA A 95 -15.46 12.05 5.20
C ALA A 95 -14.48 12.28 4.04
N ASP A 96 -14.57 13.45 3.39
CA ASP A 96 -13.68 13.83 2.29
C ASP A 96 -12.25 14.06 2.77
N ASP A 97 -12.05 14.75 3.89
CA ASP A 97 -10.72 14.96 4.47
C ASP A 97 -10.05 13.63 4.85
N ARG A 98 -10.81 12.73 5.47
CA ARG A 98 -10.32 11.38 5.83
C ARG A 98 -9.85 10.62 4.59
N ARG A 99 -10.65 10.62 3.52
CA ARG A 99 -10.30 9.96 2.25
C ARG A 99 -9.09 10.64 1.60
N SER A 100 -9.08 11.97 1.54
CA SER A 100 -8.00 12.74 0.95
C SER A 100 -6.65 12.51 1.66
N LEU A 101 -6.64 12.38 2.98
CA LEU A 101 -5.41 12.08 3.73
C LEU A 101 -4.86 10.68 3.42
N ILE A 102 -5.73 9.67 3.36
CA ILE A 102 -5.35 8.30 3.00
C ILE A 102 -4.81 8.28 1.56
N SER A 103 -5.57 8.85 0.62
CA SER A 103 -5.17 8.93 -0.80
C SER A 103 -3.87 9.69 -0.97
N PHE A 104 -3.65 10.80 -0.25
CA PHE A 104 -2.40 11.53 -0.27
C PHE A 104 -1.21 10.63 0.13
N CYS A 105 -1.30 9.92 1.27
CA CYS A 105 -0.22 9.05 1.71
C CYS A 105 0.05 7.91 0.72
N LEU A 106 -1.00 7.31 0.14
CA LEU A 106 -0.87 6.27 -0.89
C LEU A 106 -0.21 6.81 -2.15
N CYS A 107 -0.67 7.94 -2.68
CA CYS A 107 -0.07 8.57 -3.86
C CYS A 107 1.39 8.94 -3.62
N PHE A 108 1.71 9.51 -2.46
CA PHE A 108 3.08 9.90 -2.10
C PHE A 108 4.05 8.72 -2.16
N VAL A 109 3.69 7.58 -1.55
CA VAL A 109 4.59 6.41 -1.54
C VAL A 109 4.82 5.85 -2.94
N MET A 110 3.79 5.84 -3.79
CA MET A 110 3.89 5.30 -5.15
C MET A 110 4.67 6.24 -6.08
N GLN A 111 4.46 7.56 -5.97
CA GLN A 111 5.19 8.56 -6.73
C GLN A 111 6.69 8.57 -6.40
N HIS A 112 7.03 8.30 -5.14
CA HIS A 112 8.41 8.29 -4.66
C HIS A 112 8.99 6.88 -4.48
N ALA A 113 8.41 5.85 -5.11
CA ALA A 113 8.84 4.46 -4.93
C ALA A 113 10.33 4.20 -5.26
N SER A 114 10.91 4.99 -6.16
CA SER A 114 12.34 4.91 -6.53
C SER A 114 13.27 5.73 -5.61
N SER A 115 12.74 6.40 -4.57
CA SER A 115 13.57 7.14 -3.60
C SER A 115 14.47 6.19 -2.80
N PRO A 116 15.73 6.58 -2.52
CA PRO A 116 16.63 5.83 -1.65
C PRO A 116 16.20 5.89 -0.17
N GLU A 117 15.31 6.81 0.21
CA GLU A 117 14.83 6.99 1.59
C GLU A 117 13.73 5.98 1.97
N GLY A 118 14.01 4.68 1.82
CA GLY A 118 13.02 3.62 2.02
C GLY A 118 12.34 3.62 3.40
N TYR A 119 13.01 4.12 4.45
CA TYR A 119 12.43 4.22 5.78
C TYR A 119 11.33 5.30 5.89
N VAL A 120 11.43 6.39 5.09
CA VAL A 120 10.38 7.42 5.00
C VAL A 120 9.17 6.85 4.30
N LEU A 121 9.36 6.15 3.18
CA LEU A 121 8.27 5.49 2.46
C LEU A 121 7.59 4.41 3.31
N GLY A 122 8.37 3.63 4.06
CA GLY A 122 7.85 2.66 5.02
C GLY A 122 7.02 3.34 6.13
N LYS A 123 7.48 4.50 6.63
CA LYS A 123 6.72 5.29 7.60
C LYS A 123 5.40 5.79 7.03
N VAL A 124 5.41 6.40 5.84
CA VAL A 124 4.19 6.91 5.20
C VAL A 124 3.22 5.77 4.87
N SER A 125 3.73 4.60 4.43
CA SER A 125 2.91 3.40 4.21
C SER A 125 2.23 2.92 5.49
N SER A 126 2.95 2.92 6.62
CA SER A 126 2.40 2.59 7.94
C SER A 126 1.33 3.62 8.38
N VAL A 127 1.55 4.91 8.12
CA VAL A 127 0.57 5.96 8.39
C VAL A 127 -0.70 5.74 7.56
N ALA A 128 -0.58 5.48 6.26
CA ALA A 128 -1.72 5.16 5.40
C ALA A 128 -2.52 3.96 5.96
N ALA A 129 -1.84 2.87 6.34
CA ALA A 129 -2.47 1.71 6.96
C ALA A 129 -3.20 2.05 8.27
N GLN A 130 -2.62 2.89 9.11
CA GLN A 130 -3.22 3.35 10.37
C GLN A 130 -4.46 4.20 10.14
N LEU A 131 -4.42 5.12 9.18
CA LEU A 131 -5.58 5.94 8.81
C LEU A 131 -6.71 5.08 8.21
N MET A 132 -6.36 4.13 7.34
CA MET A 132 -7.33 3.18 6.78
C MET A 132 -7.98 2.33 7.86
N LYS A 133 -7.21 1.80 8.82
CA LYS A 133 -7.76 1.05 9.95
C LYS A 133 -8.63 1.93 10.84
N ARG A 134 -8.19 3.15 11.13
CA ARG A 134 -8.91 4.11 11.97
C ARG A 134 -10.30 4.44 11.41
N GLY A 135 -10.43 4.53 10.09
CA GLY A 135 -11.69 4.73 9.38
C GLY A 135 -12.39 3.46 8.90
N TRP A 136 -11.86 2.28 9.19
CA TRP A 136 -12.27 1.06 8.50
C TRP A 136 -13.78 0.74 8.62
N LEU A 137 -14.37 1.02 9.78
CA LEU A 137 -15.80 0.83 10.00
C LEU A 137 -16.66 2.02 9.55
N ASP A 138 -16.03 3.18 9.34
CA ASP A 138 -16.70 4.39 8.82
C ASP A 138 -16.85 4.32 7.29
N PHE A 139 -15.95 3.61 6.60
CA PHE A 139 -15.93 3.51 5.14
C PHE A 139 -16.84 2.39 4.62
N THR A 140 -17.56 2.71 3.54
CA THR A 140 -18.30 1.75 2.72
C THR A 140 -17.34 0.82 1.96
N THR A 141 -17.86 -0.31 1.45
CA THR A 141 -17.08 -1.22 0.60
C THR A 141 -16.52 -0.53 -0.64
N VAL A 142 -17.32 0.35 -1.27
CA VAL A 142 -16.90 1.08 -2.47
C VAL A 142 -15.72 2.01 -2.17
N GLU A 143 -15.76 2.72 -1.03
CA GLU A 143 -14.65 3.59 -0.63
C GLU A 143 -13.38 2.80 -0.31
N LYS A 144 -13.52 1.63 0.33
CA LYS A 144 -12.38 0.72 0.56
C LYS A 144 -11.78 0.23 -0.76
N GLU A 145 -12.62 -0.18 -1.69
CA GLU A 145 -12.19 -0.63 -3.03
C GLU A 145 -11.52 0.49 -3.83
N ALA A 146 -11.98 1.74 -3.69
CA ALA A 146 -11.36 2.89 -4.33
C ALA A 146 -9.89 3.04 -3.91
N PHE A 147 -9.55 2.88 -2.61
CA PHE A 147 -8.16 2.91 -2.16
C PHE A 147 -7.30 1.81 -2.80
N PHE A 148 -7.88 0.63 -3.09
CA PHE A 148 -7.14 -0.49 -3.64
C PHE A 148 -7.05 -0.49 -5.17
N ASN A 149 -8.08 -0.04 -5.88
CA ASN A 149 -8.22 -0.23 -7.32
C ASN A 149 -8.05 1.05 -8.16
N GLN A 150 -8.00 2.22 -7.52
CA GLN A 150 -8.45 3.49 -8.08
C GLN A 150 -8.29 3.69 -9.60
N THR A 151 -9.44 3.66 -10.29
CA THR A 151 -9.73 4.34 -11.55
C THR A 151 -10.80 5.38 -11.23
N ASP A 152 -10.40 6.61 -10.87
CA ASP A 152 -11.35 7.72 -10.73
C ASP A 152 -11.00 8.83 -11.72
N SER A 153 -11.66 8.79 -12.88
CA SER A 153 -11.71 9.91 -13.82
C SER A 153 -13.07 10.65 -13.82
N THR A 154 -14.03 10.35 -12.93
CA THR A 154 -15.40 10.89 -13.09
C THR A 154 -16.23 11.14 -11.80
N LEU A 155 -15.68 11.73 -10.73
CA LEU A 155 -16.53 12.24 -9.62
C LEU A 155 -16.30 13.71 -9.23
N ILE A 156 -15.75 14.53 -10.14
CA ILE A 156 -15.89 16.00 -10.05
C ILE A 156 -16.33 16.55 -11.40
N GLN A 157 -17.55 16.22 -11.82
CA GLN A 157 -18.35 17.14 -12.62
C GLN A 157 -19.83 16.75 -12.56
N HIS A 158 -20.63 17.66 -11.99
CA HIS A 158 -22.09 17.72 -11.90
C HIS A 158 -22.75 17.08 -10.68
N SER A 159 -23.08 17.92 -9.70
CA SER A 159 -24.49 18.29 -9.43
C SER A 159 -24.57 19.22 -8.20
N ASN A 160 -24.24 20.50 -8.33
CA ASN A 160 -25.29 21.51 -8.49
C ASN A 160 -26.27 21.22 -9.65
N LEU A 161 -27.45 20.72 -9.31
CA LEU A 161 -28.72 21.22 -9.85
C LEU A 161 -29.87 20.72 -8.97
N HIS A 162 -30.66 21.69 -8.55
CA HIS A 162 -31.83 21.60 -7.70
C HIS A 162 -32.97 20.79 -8.35
N SER A 163 -33.73 20.08 -7.51
CA SER A 163 -35.19 19.82 -7.59
C SER A 163 -35.79 18.99 -8.75
N LEU A 164 -36.29 17.78 -8.45
CA LEU A 164 -37.73 17.42 -8.34
C LEU A 164 -37.92 15.89 -8.08
N GLN A 165 -39.09 15.55 -7.55
CA GLN A 165 -39.53 14.39 -6.75
C GLN A 165 -39.75 13.02 -7.48
N PRO A 166 -40.10 11.92 -6.74
CA PRO A 166 -39.92 10.52 -7.14
C PRO A 166 -41.18 9.84 -7.71
N VAL A 167 -41.00 8.72 -8.43
CA VAL A 167 -42.05 7.74 -8.74
C VAL A 167 -41.49 6.30 -8.65
N THR A 168 -42.21 5.42 -7.98
CA THR A 168 -42.00 3.95 -7.86
C THR A 168 -43.14 3.20 -8.60
N PRO A 169 -43.22 1.85 -8.57
CA PRO A 169 -42.40 0.85 -9.25
C PRO A 169 -43.25 -0.11 -10.12
N SER A 170 -42.66 -0.94 -11.00
CA SER A 170 -43.33 -2.20 -11.41
C SER A 170 -42.38 -3.28 -11.95
N ASP A 171 -42.74 -4.52 -11.64
CA ASP A 171 -42.07 -5.79 -11.82
C ASP A 171 -41.70 -6.18 -13.27
N ARG A 172 -40.55 -6.87 -13.43
CA ARG A 172 -40.54 -8.19 -14.10
C ARG A 172 -39.25 -8.99 -13.87
N SER A 173 -39.47 -10.22 -13.44
CA SER A 173 -38.54 -11.34 -13.38
C SER A 173 -38.13 -11.83 -14.77
N ARG A 174 -36.87 -12.28 -14.92
CA ARG A 174 -36.44 -13.66 -15.29
C ARG A 174 -34.99 -13.69 -15.79
N ALA A 175 -34.32 -14.79 -15.46
CA ALA A 175 -32.91 -15.15 -15.65
C ALA A 175 -32.34 -14.99 -17.08
N ASP A 176 -31.05 -14.69 -17.18
CA ASP A 176 -30.01 -15.57 -17.75
C ASP A 176 -28.64 -14.85 -17.86
N LEU A 177 -27.58 -15.51 -17.39
CA LEU A 177 -26.15 -15.24 -17.66
C LEU A 177 -25.65 -16.44 -18.48
N PRO A 178 -24.59 -16.35 -19.34
CA PRO A 178 -23.32 -15.76 -18.93
C PRO A 178 -22.43 -15.06 -20.00
N LYS A 179 -21.54 -14.19 -19.48
CA LYS A 179 -20.13 -13.94 -19.86
C LYS A 179 -19.74 -13.63 -21.32
N PHE A 180 -19.19 -12.43 -21.55
CA PHE A 180 -17.86 -12.11 -22.13
C PHE A 180 -17.89 -10.69 -22.76
N SER A 181 -17.35 -9.66 -22.10
CA SER A 181 -16.71 -8.48 -22.74
C SER A 181 -16.30 -7.39 -21.74
N GLU A 182 -15.31 -7.64 -20.88
CA GLU A 182 -14.72 -6.57 -20.05
C GLU A 182 -13.26 -6.25 -20.40
N ILE A 183 -12.66 -7.02 -21.32
CA ILE A 183 -11.30 -6.79 -21.85
C ILE A 183 -11.32 -5.80 -23.04
N ALA A 184 -12.49 -5.57 -23.66
CA ALA A 184 -12.61 -4.65 -24.80
C ALA A 184 -12.63 -3.17 -24.36
N SER A 185 -13.24 -2.86 -23.21
CA SER A 185 -13.37 -1.47 -22.73
C SER A 185 -12.00 -0.87 -22.35
N THR A 186 -11.12 -1.67 -21.72
CA THR A 186 -9.76 -1.25 -21.36
C THR A 186 -8.89 -0.96 -22.60
N ARG A 187 -9.10 -1.68 -23.71
CA ARG A 187 -8.37 -1.46 -24.98
C ARG A 187 -8.86 -0.23 -25.74
N VAL A 188 -10.16 0.07 -25.67
CA VAL A 188 -10.73 1.27 -26.28
C VAL A 188 -10.32 2.54 -25.51
N PHE A 189 -10.26 2.49 -24.18
CA PHE A 189 -9.82 3.63 -23.36
C PHE A 189 -8.32 3.95 -23.50
N THR A 190 -7.48 2.92 -23.59
CA THR A 190 -6.04 3.07 -23.90
C THR A 190 -5.83 3.65 -25.31
N CYS A 191 -6.71 3.33 -26.27
CA CYS A 191 -6.70 3.91 -27.61
C CYS A 191 -7.14 5.39 -27.63
N LEU A 192 -8.16 5.78 -26.84
CA LEU A 192 -8.58 7.18 -26.74
C LEU A 192 -7.49 8.07 -26.13
N ASN A 193 -6.81 7.58 -25.08
CA ASN A 193 -5.74 8.34 -24.41
C ASN A 193 -4.47 8.46 -25.27
N THR A 194 -4.14 7.43 -26.06
CA THR A 194 -3.08 7.56 -27.07
C THR A 194 -3.46 8.57 -28.16
N THR A 195 -4.73 8.61 -28.56
CA THR A 195 -5.22 9.58 -29.56
C THR A 195 -5.15 11.02 -29.03
N PHE A 196 -5.51 11.26 -27.76
CA PHE A 196 -5.41 12.57 -27.13
C PHE A 196 -3.95 13.01 -26.91
N ALA A 197 -3.06 12.09 -26.53
CA ALA A 197 -1.63 12.35 -26.43
C ALA A 197 -0.99 12.68 -27.80
N VAL A 198 -1.41 11.99 -28.86
CA VAL A 198 -1.01 12.31 -30.25
C VAL A 198 -1.53 13.68 -30.66
N PHE A 199 -2.73 14.06 -30.23
CA PHE A 199 -3.30 15.38 -30.49
C PHE A 199 -2.53 16.51 -29.78
N LEU A 200 -2.14 16.32 -28.52
CA LEU A 200 -1.29 17.28 -27.79
C LEU A 200 0.13 17.36 -28.36
N LEU A 201 0.69 16.23 -28.83
CA LEU A 201 1.96 16.21 -29.57
C LEU A 201 1.84 16.96 -30.89
N ALA A 202 0.73 16.79 -31.63
CA ALA A 202 0.46 17.51 -32.86
C ALA A 202 0.28 19.02 -32.60
N ILE A 203 -0.37 19.41 -31.51
CA ILE A 203 -0.46 20.82 -31.07
C ILE A 203 0.93 21.36 -30.70
N GLY A 204 1.73 20.61 -29.94
CA GLY A 204 3.10 21.01 -29.60
C GLY A 204 4.01 21.16 -30.83
N LEU A 205 3.89 20.25 -31.80
CA LEU A 205 4.63 20.30 -33.06
C LEU A 205 4.15 21.43 -33.98
N THR A 206 2.85 21.74 -34.00
CA THR A 206 2.31 22.87 -34.77
C THR A 206 2.68 24.20 -34.15
N ILE A 207 2.69 24.32 -32.81
CA ILE A 207 3.22 25.49 -32.11
C ILE A 207 4.73 25.64 -32.41
N LEU A 208 5.50 24.55 -32.36
CA LEU A 208 6.92 24.58 -32.72
C LEU A 208 7.14 25.01 -34.18
N TRP A 209 6.29 24.55 -35.11
CA TRP A 209 6.33 24.92 -36.52
C TRP A 209 5.90 26.38 -36.77
N LEU A 210 4.93 26.91 -36.01
CA LEU A 210 4.50 28.30 -36.07
C LEU A 210 5.52 29.27 -35.46
N VAL A 211 6.29 28.82 -34.45
CA VAL A 211 7.32 29.62 -33.79
C VAL A 211 8.69 29.44 -34.47
N ALA A 212 8.89 28.40 -35.27
CA ALA A 212 10.13 28.16 -36.02
C ALA A 212 10.56 29.32 -36.96
N PRO A 213 9.65 30.03 -37.67
CA PRO A 213 10.01 31.22 -38.45
C PRO A 213 10.46 32.41 -37.59
N LEU A 214 9.93 32.53 -36.36
CA LEU A 214 10.36 33.55 -35.39
C LEU A 214 11.72 33.20 -34.76
N LEU A 215 12.02 31.91 -34.61
CA LEU A 215 13.33 31.37 -34.19
C LEU A 215 14.36 31.32 -35.33
N GLY A 216 13.93 31.46 -36.58
CA GLY A 216 14.79 31.45 -37.78
C GLY A 216 15.85 32.55 -37.79
N TYR A 217 15.72 33.58 -36.94
CA TYR A 217 16.73 34.62 -36.72
C TYR A 217 17.78 34.26 -35.66
N TRP A 218 17.59 33.16 -34.91
CA TRP A 218 18.49 32.71 -33.83
C TRP A 218 19.18 31.36 -34.15
N CYS A 219 18.98 30.83 -35.37
CA CYS A 219 19.35 29.46 -35.71
C CYS A 219 20.82 29.27 -36.16
N CYS A 220 21.73 30.19 -35.83
CA CYS A 220 23.13 30.04 -36.24
C CYS A 220 24.16 29.86 -35.13
N HIS A 221 23.79 30.02 -33.85
CA HIS A 221 24.66 29.61 -32.74
C HIS A 221 23.80 29.47 -31.48
N SER A 222 23.72 28.28 -30.90
CA SER A 222 23.87 28.09 -29.46
C SER A 222 23.42 26.69 -29.02
N GLN A 223 24.27 26.07 -28.21
CA GLN A 223 24.00 25.02 -27.22
C GLN A 223 22.58 25.11 -26.60
N ALA A 224 22.01 26.32 -26.48
CA ALA A 224 20.68 26.59 -25.98
C ALA A 224 19.53 25.85 -26.69
N PHE A 225 19.57 25.65 -28.02
CA PHE A 225 18.47 24.96 -28.73
C PHE A 225 18.46 23.45 -28.44
N ALA A 226 19.64 22.83 -28.35
CA ALA A 226 19.78 21.43 -27.94
C ALA A 226 19.36 21.23 -26.47
N HIS A 227 19.73 22.16 -25.58
CA HIS A 227 19.28 22.16 -24.19
C HIS A 227 17.77 22.39 -24.07
N PHE A 228 17.18 23.25 -24.92
CA PHE A 228 15.74 23.50 -24.96
C PHE A 228 14.96 22.28 -25.44
N LEU A 229 15.40 21.59 -26.50
CA LEU A 229 14.78 20.33 -26.93
C LEU A 229 14.96 19.21 -25.91
N ALA A 230 16.11 19.13 -25.24
CA ALA A 230 16.32 18.18 -24.14
C ALA A 230 15.45 18.53 -22.91
N PHE A 231 15.21 19.81 -22.66
CA PHE A 231 14.34 20.32 -21.59
C PHE A 231 12.87 20.08 -21.89
N ILE A 232 12.40 20.34 -23.12
CA ILE A 232 11.05 19.99 -23.58
C ILE A 232 10.86 18.47 -23.53
N ARG A 233 11.83 17.67 -24.00
CA ARG A 233 11.78 16.21 -23.92
C ARG A 233 11.77 15.72 -22.47
N ARG A 234 12.51 16.36 -21.56
CA ARG A 234 12.45 16.09 -20.12
C ARG A 234 11.12 16.53 -19.52
N LEU A 235 10.59 17.69 -19.86
CA LEU A 235 9.30 18.18 -19.39
C LEU A 235 8.15 17.30 -19.88
N THR A 236 8.11 16.92 -21.15
CA THR A 236 7.09 16.00 -21.67
C THR A 236 7.23 14.62 -21.06
N HIS A 237 8.45 14.13 -20.80
CA HIS A 237 8.65 12.83 -20.14
C HIS A 237 8.29 12.88 -18.65
N VAL A 238 8.65 13.94 -17.94
CA VAL A 238 8.37 14.16 -16.52
C VAL A 238 6.88 14.44 -16.30
N SER A 239 6.25 15.30 -17.09
CA SER A 239 4.82 15.58 -17.03
C SER A 239 3.97 14.37 -17.43
N PHE A 240 4.40 13.55 -18.40
CA PHE A 240 3.66 12.33 -18.77
C PHE A 240 3.83 11.21 -17.73
N HIS A 241 4.99 11.12 -17.06
CA HIS A 241 5.22 10.19 -15.96
C HIS A 241 4.46 10.61 -14.69
N ILE A 242 4.43 11.91 -14.37
CA ILE A 242 3.69 12.47 -13.22
C ILE A 242 2.18 12.32 -13.40
N VAL A 243 1.63 12.58 -14.59
CA VAL A 243 0.18 12.49 -14.86
C VAL A 243 -0.32 11.05 -14.97
N ILE A 244 0.53 10.08 -15.32
CA ILE A 244 0.17 8.64 -15.24
C ILE A 244 0.40 8.05 -13.84
N GLN A 245 1.30 8.63 -13.02
CA GLN A 245 1.54 8.19 -11.63
C GLN A 245 0.45 8.63 -10.63
N SER A 246 -0.37 9.63 -10.95
CA SER A 246 -1.39 10.16 -10.04
C SER A 246 -2.67 9.32 -9.92
N LEU A 247 -2.81 8.25 -10.71
CA LEU A 247 -3.97 7.34 -10.75
C LEU A 247 -3.55 5.88 -10.51
N GLN A 248 -2.75 5.65 -9.46
CA GLN A 248 -2.23 4.32 -9.15
C GLN A 248 -3.03 3.68 -8.02
N GLY A 249 -3.99 2.82 -8.37
CA GLY A 249 -4.53 1.86 -7.42
C GLY A 249 -3.44 0.90 -6.91
N VAL A 250 -3.48 0.57 -5.62
CA VAL A 250 -2.56 -0.40 -4.98
C VAL A 250 -2.48 -1.72 -5.76
N ASN A 251 -3.58 -2.19 -6.32
CA ASN A 251 -3.63 -3.38 -7.16
C ASN A 251 -2.72 -3.25 -8.40
N GLN A 252 -2.83 -2.16 -9.14
CA GLN A 252 -2.01 -1.91 -10.33
C GLN A 252 -0.52 -1.77 -9.97
N ALA A 253 -0.23 -1.19 -8.81
CA ALA A 253 1.12 -1.14 -8.26
C ALA A 253 1.66 -2.56 -8.04
N VAL A 254 0.95 -3.41 -7.29
CA VAL A 254 1.37 -4.80 -6.97
C VAL A 254 1.53 -5.68 -8.21
N LEU A 255 0.71 -5.47 -9.24
CA LEU A 255 0.84 -6.17 -10.54
C LEU A 255 2.07 -5.74 -11.35
N GLY A 256 2.78 -4.69 -10.94
CA GLY A 256 4.04 -4.25 -11.54
C GLY A 256 3.87 -3.45 -12.83
N ILE A 257 2.68 -2.90 -13.09
CA ILE A 257 2.36 -2.13 -14.31
C ILE A 257 3.20 -0.86 -14.41
N HIS A 258 3.63 -0.31 -13.27
CA HIS A 258 4.38 0.94 -13.18
C HIS A 258 5.86 0.75 -12.81
N GLY A 259 6.39 -0.45 -13.02
CA GLY A 259 7.79 -0.77 -12.75
C GLY A 259 8.05 -1.42 -11.39
N VAL A 260 9.27 -1.93 -11.23
CA VAL A 260 9.67 -2.80 -10.11
C VAL A 260 9.67 -2.07 -8.76
N ASP A 261 10.02 -0.78 -8.73
CA ASP A 261 10.02 0.02 -7.51
C ASP A 261 8.60 0.24 -6.97
N VAL A 262 7.68 0.65 -7.85
CA VAL A 262 6.26 0.83 -7.50
C VAL A 262 5.63 -0.51 -7.11
N GLN A 263 6.04 -1.60 -7.77
CA GLN A 263 5.64 -2.96 -7.38
C GLN A 263 6.05 -3.32 -5.97
N TYR A 264 7.31 -3.07 -5.63
CA TYR A 264 7.85 -3.30 -4.29
C TYR A 264 7.11 -2.45 -3.24
N THR A 265 6.88 -1.17 -3.53
CA THR A 265 6.13 -0.27 -2.64
C THR A 265 4.70 -0.74 -2.42
N GLY A 266 3.99 -1.17 -3.47
CA GLY A 266 2.64 -1.70 -3.35
C GLY A 266 2.57 -2.94 -2.46
N VAL A 267 3.52 -3.87 -2.62
CA VAL A 267 3.59 -5.07 -1.77
C VAL A 267 3.92 -4.70 -0.32
N ASN A 268 4.86 -3.78 -0.07
CA ASN A 268 5.21 -3.32 1.27
C ASN A 268 4.08 -2.55 1.96
N PHE A 269 3.28 -1.80 1.20
CA PHE A 269 2.09 -1.16 1.73
C PHE A 269 1.09 -2.21 2.21
N LEU A 270 0.83 -3.27 1.43
CA LEU A 270 -0.02 -4.38 1.87
C LEU A 270 0.56 -5.10 3.10
N GLU A 271 1.88 -5.29 3.19
CA GLU A 271 2.55 -5.82 4.38
C GLU A 271 2.29 -4.93 5.61
N SER A 272 2.39 -3.61 5.45
CA SER A 272 2.09 -2.63 6.51
C SER A 272 0.61 -2.68 6.91
N LEU A 273 -0.29 -2.82 5.94
CA LEU A 273 -1.74 -2.90 6.16
C LEU A 273 -2.12 -4.17 6.92
N VAL A 274 -1.65 -5.34 6.48
CA VAL A 274 -1.92 -6.62 7.19
C VAL A 274 -1.32 -6.58 8.60
N SER A 275 -0.14 -5.95 8.77
CA SER A 275 0.49 -5.78 10.09
C SER A 275 -0.37 -4.92 11.01
N GLU A 276 -0.88 -3.79 10.51
CA GLU A 276 -1.69 -2.88 11.32
C GLU A 276 -3.01 -3.53 11.76
N PHE A 277 -3.60 -4.41 10.96
CA PHE A 277 -4.84 -5.12 11.32
C PHE A 277 -4.63 -6.34 12.22
N SER A 278 -3.41 -6.86 12.30
CA SER A 278 -3.08 -7.98 13.21
C SER A 278 -3.09 -7.52 14.68
N PRO A 279 -3.69 -8.29 15.62
CA PRO A 279 -3.75 -7.93 17.03
C PRO A 279 -2.38 -7.72 17.70
N SER A 280 -1.35 -8.46 17.28
CA SER A 280 -0.01 -8.41 17.88
C SER A 280 0.79 -7.16 17.50
N THR A 281 0.40 -6.51 16.40
CA THR A 281 1.14 -5.41 15.77
C THR A 281 0.27 -4.18 15.52
N SER A 282 -0.98 -4.21 15.97
CA SER A 282 -1.90 -3.07 15.89
C SER A 282 -1.38 -1.91 16.71
N SER A 283 -1.43 -0.72 16.12
CA SER A 283 -1.13 0.53 16.82
C SER A 283 -2.22 0.84 17.84
N ALA A 284 -1.83 1.50 18.93
CA ALA A 284 -2.78 2.05 19.90
C ALA A 284 -3.49 3.26 19.27
N MET A 285 -4.77 3.11 18.93
CA MET A 285 -5.60 4.18 18.35
C MET A 285 -6.56 4.80 19.36
N CYS A 286 -6.38 4.51 20.66
CA CYS A 286 -7.32 4.88 21.74
C CYS A 286 -8.76 4.43 21.46
N LEU A 287 -8.93 3.27 20.82
CA LEU A 287 -10.22 2.67 20.49
C LEU A 287 -10.45 1.38 21.28
N PRO A 288 -11.71 0.99 21.53
CA PRO A 288 -12.04 -0.25 22.23
C PRO A 288 -11.53 -1.49 21.49
N ARG A 289 -11.27 -2.58 22.24
CA ARG A 289 -10.79 -3.84 21.69
C ARG A 289 -11.73 -4.41 20.63
N GLU A 290 -13.03 -4.21 20.82
CA GLU A 290 -14.10 -4.65 19.94
C GLU A 290 -13.97 -4.04 18.54
N PHE A 291 -13.57 -2.77 18.47
CA PHE A 291 -13.29 -2.09 17.20
C PHE A 291 -12.15 -2.80 16.44
N HIS A 292 -11.04 -3.07 17.13
CA HIS A 292 -9.90 -3.75 16.52
C HIS A 292 -10.25 -5.16 16.05
N GLU A 293 -11.09 -5.88 16.80
CA GLU A 293 -11.55 -7.21 16.44
C GLU A 293 -12.51 -7.19 15.23
N GLN A 294 -13.41 -6.22 15.14
CA GLN A 294 -14.28 -6.04 13.98
C GLN A 294 -13.47 -5.73 12.70
N CYS A 295 -12.48 -4.83 12.80
CA CYS A 295 -11.57 -4.54 11.70
C CYS A 295 -10.80 -5.80 11.26
N ARG A 296 -10.28 -6.56 12.23
CA ARG A 296 -9.57 -7.83 11.98
C ARG A 296 -10.45 -8.83 11.21
N GLN A 297 -11.69 -9.03 11.67
CA GLN A 297 -12.64 -9.95 11.06
C GLN A 297 -13.04 -9.54 9.64
N SER A 298 -13.36 -8.26 9.43
CA SER A 298 -13.68 -7.76 8.08
C SER A 298 -12.48 -7.90 7.12
N LEU A 299 -11.25 -7.61 7.56
CA LEU A 299 -10.07 -7.83 6.72
C LEU A 299 -9.88 -9.30 6.35
N GLU A 300 -10.02 -10.22 7.33
CA GLU A 300 -9.87 -11.67 7.14
C GLU A 300 -10.85 -12.23 6.11
N ILE A 301 -12.12 -11.81 6.17
CA ILE A 301 -13.19 -12.31 5.31
C ILE A 301 -13.10 -11.69 3.92
N ASP A 302 -12.97 -10.36 3.84
CA ASP A 302 -13.24 -9.63 2.61
C ASP A 302 -11.98 -9.43 1.74
N TYR A 303 -10.79 -9.26 2.35
CA TYR A 303 -9.60 -8.77 1.63
C TYR A 303 -8.38 -9.69 1.69
N LEU A 304 -8.21 -10.47 2.76
CA LEU A 304 -6.96 -11.21 3.01
C LEU A 304 -6.66 -12.24 1.90
N LYS A 305 -7.69 -12.93 1.39
CA LYS A 305 -7.56 -13.86 0.25
C LYS A 305 -7.14 -13.15 -1.04
N MET A 306 -7.66 -11.95 -1.27
CA MET A 306 -7.31 -11.12 -2.42
C MET A 306 -5.85 -10.66 -2.35
N PHE A 307 -5.40 -10.14 -1.20
CA PHE A 307 -4.01 -9.73 -1.01
C PHE A 307 -3.03 -10.88 -1.18
N TYR A 308 -3.39 -12.08 -0.73
CA TYR A 308 -2.59 -13.28 -0.96
C TYR A 308 -2.43 -13.58 -2.45
N CYS A 309 -3.52 -13.48 -3.23
CA CYS A 309 -3.46 -13.70 -4.68
C CYS A 309 -2.58 -12.65 -5.37
N TRP A 310 -2.71 -11.37 -5.00
CA TRP A 310 -1.87 -10.31 -5.55
C TRP A 310 -0.39 -10.51 -5.22
N ALA A 311 -0.06 -10.88 -3.99
CA ALA A 311 1.32 -11.19 -3.59
C ALA A 311 1.88 -12.39 -4.37
N ARG A 312 1.10 -13.46 -4.51
CA ARG A 312 1.47 -14.64 -5.31
C ARG A 312 1.75 -14.24 -6.76
N ASP A 313 0.84 -13.50 -7.38
CA ASP A 313 0.94 -13.14 -8.79
C ASP A 313 2.12 -12.16 -9.02
N ALA A 314 2.37 -11.24 -8.08
CA ALA A 314 3.56 -10.40 -8.08
C ALA A 314 4.85 -11.22 -8.05
N ALA A 315 4.96 -12.21 -7.15
CA ALA A 315 6.13 -13.09 -7.07
C ALA A 315 6.34 -13.93 -8.33
N ILE A 316 5.26 -14.46 -8.93
CA ILE A 316 5.31 -15.21 -10.18
C ILE A 316 5.78 -14.29 -11.33
N SER A 317 5.26 -13.06 -11.42
CA SER A 317 5.55 -12.10 -12.50
C SER A 317 7.03 -11.74 -12.64
N VAL A 318 7.78 -11.80 -11.55
CA VAL A 318 9.21 -11.45 -11.50
C VAL A 318 10.14 -12.68 -11.60
N THR A 319 9.60 -13.89 -11.46
CA THR A 319 10.40 -15.12 -11.34
C THR A 319 11.32 -15.38 -12.53
N ASN A 320 10.78 -15.29 -13.76
CA ASN A 320 11.57 -15.60 -14.96
C ASN A 320 12.77 -14.65 -15.09
N ARG A 321 12.57 -13.35 -14.82
CA ARG A 321 13.64 -12.35 -14.83
C ARG A 321 14.72 -12.65 -13.79
N ILE A 322 14.33 -13.10 -12.59
CA ILE A 322 15.28 -13.53 -11.55
C ILE A 322 16.02 -14.79 -11.98
N MET A 323 15.39 -15.74 -12.68
CA MET A 323 16.08 -16.99 -13.08
C MET A 323 17.05 -16.78 -14.24
N GLU A 324 16.68 -15.95 -15.21
CA GLU A 324 17.48 -15.70 -16.42
C GLU A 324 18.69 -14.79 -16.16
N SER A 325 18.63 -13.93 -15.14
CA SER A 325 19.71 -12.99 -14.86
C SER A 325 20.97 -13.68 -14.33
N LYS A 326 22.14 -13.24 -14.78
CA LYS A 326 23.45 -13.67 -14.23
C LYS A 326 23.97 -12.76 -13.12
N SER A 327 23.25 -11.69 -12.79
CA SER A 327 23.62 -10.67 -11.80
C SER A 327 22.44 -10.37 -10.88
N GLU A 328 22.70 -9.58 -9.84
CA GLU A 328 21.67 -9.08 -8.92
C GLU A 328 20.68 -8.20 -9.68
N VAL A 329 19.39 -8.51 -9.53
CA VAL A 329 18.31 -7.80 -10.22
C VAL A 329 17.33 -7.20 -9.21
N PRO A 330 16.80 -6.00 -9.47
CA PRO A 330 15.87 -5.33 -8.56
C PRO A 330 14.56 -6.12 -8.35
N GLU A 331 14.25 -7.08 -9.22
CA GLU A 331 13.14 -8.01 -9.05
C GLU A 331 13.24 -8.88 -7.78
N VAL A 332 14.46 -9.11 -7.27
CA VAL A 332 14.66 -9.93 -6.06
C VAL A 332 13.97 -9.31 -4.84
N LYS A 333 14.01 -7.98 -4.69
CA LYS A 333 13.31 -7.31 -3.57
C LYS A 333 11.79 -7.47 -3.65
N VAL A 334 11.20 -7.41 -4.85
CA VAL A 334 9.76 -7.63 -5.05
C VAL A 334 9.39 -9.06 -4.67
N CYS A 335 10.13 -10.05 -5.19
CA CYS A 335 9.84 -11.45 -4.89
C CYS A 335 9.97 -11.72 -3.39
N ASN A 336 11.04 -11.23 -2.75
CA ASN A 336 11.25 -11.39 -1.32
C ASN A 336 10.12 -10.75 -0.48
N ALA A 337 9.71 -9.51 -0.80
CA ALA A 337 8.60 -8.84 -0.13
C ALA A 337 7.28 -9.60 -0.32
N ALA A 338 7.01 -10.10 -1.52
CA ALA A 338 5.80 -10.86 -1.81
C ALA A 338 5.75 -12.21 -1.05
N LEU A 339 6.88 -12.93 -0.98
CA LEU A 339 6.98 -14.15 -0.17
C LEU A 339 6.76 -13.87 1.32
N ARG A 340 7.30 -12.74 1.84
CA ARG A 340 7.08 -12.30 3.23
C ARG A 340 5.61 -11.98 3.49
N LEU A 341 4.95 -11.25 2.61
CA LEU A 341 3.53 -10.94 2.72
C LEU A 341 2.67 -12.22 2.72
N MET A 342 2.93 -13.16 1.81
CA MET A 342 2.24 -14.46 1.81
C MET A 342 2.46 -15.21 3.12
N LEU A 343 3.68 -15.24 3.64
CA LEU A 343 3.98 -15.87 4.93
C LEU A 343 3.24 -15.19 6.09
N GLN A 344 3.21 -13.86 6.11
CA GLN A 344 2.48 -13.10 7.12
C GLN A 344 0.99 -13.42 7.10
N ILE A 345 0.38 -13.49 5.91
CA ILE A 345 -1.02 -13.86 5.73
C ILE A 345 -1.28 -15.30 6.19
N LEU A 346 -0.37 -16.24 5.88
CA LEU A 346 -0.50 -17.61 6.37
C LEU A 346 -0.25 -17.75 7.87
N ASN A 347 0.46 -16.81 8.50
CA ASN A 347 0.61 -16.76 9.95
C ASN A 347 -0.55 -16.04 10.66
N TRP A 348 -1.57 -15.62 9.92
CA TRP A 348 -2.76 -15.00 10.48
C TRP A 348 -3.53 -15.96 11.39
N ASP A 349 -4.03 -15.45 12.52
CA ASP A 349 -4.84 -16.22 13.46
C ASP A 349 -6.29 -16.32 12.95
N PHE A 350 -6.55 -17.31 12.09
CA PHE A 350 -7.87 -17.60 11.51
C PHE A 350 -8.84 -18.13 12.58
N ARG A 351 -9.58 -17.24 13.25
CA ARG A 351 -10.49 -17.60 14.35
C ARG A 351 -11.88 -18.04 13.89
N LEU A 352 -12.34 -17.62 12.71
CA LEU A 352 -13.71 -17.83 12.25
C LEU A 352 -14.04 -19.29 11.85
N ASN A 353 -13.04 -20.16 11.74
CA ASN A 353 -13.22 -21.58 11.40
C ASN A 353 -13.33 -22.51 12.64
N ASN A 354 -13.07 -22.01 13.86
CA ASN A 354 -13.06 -22.82 15.09
C ASN A 354 -14.45 -23.00 15.75
N ASN A 355 -15.55 -22.78 15.03
CA ASN A 355 -16.91 -22.90 15.57
C ASN A 355 -17.42 -24.36 15.73
N SER A 356 -16.53 -25.34 15.88
CA SER A 356 -16.90 -26.72 16.16
C SER A 356 -16.00 -27.36 17.22
N THR A 357 -15.98 -26.78 18.43
CA THR A 357 -16.24 -27.49 19.71
C THR A 357 -15.88 -26.59 20.89
N LYS A 358 -16.90 -26.27 21.70
CA LYS A 358 -16.82 -25.71 23.06
C LYS A 358 -16.09 -24.37 23.21
N ALA A 359 -16.88 -23.31 23.06
CA ALA A 359 -16.74 -22.13 23.88
C ALA A 359 -16.89 -22.51 25.37
N SER A 360 -15.82 -22.97 26.00
CA SER A 360 -15.66 -22.87 27.45
C SER A 360 -14.94 -21.56 27.73
N ILE A 361 -15.71 -20.62 28.26
CA ILE A 361 -15.29 -19.42 28.99
C ILE A 361 -13.89 -19.61 29.61
N ASN A 362 -12.93 -18.82 29.15
CA ASN A 362 -11.82 -18.33 29.97
C ASN A 362 -11.54 -16.89 29.55
N VAL A 363 -12.43 -16.03 30.04
CA VAL A 363 -12.21 -14.60 30.19
C VAL A 363 -11.15 -14.45 31.29
N PHE A 364 -10.09 -13.69 31.02
CA PHE A 364 -8.88 -13.47 31.82
C PHE A 364 -7.71 -14.46 31.63
N SER A 365 -6.68 -13.99 30.95
CA SER A 365 -5.30 -14.33 31.26
C SER A 365 -4.46 -13.05 31.20
N SER A 366 -4.68 -12.19 32.20
CA SER A 366 -3.67 -11.23 32.67
C SER A 366 -2.76 -11.97 33.64
N GLY A 367 -1.46 -11.97 33.35
CA GLY A 367 -0.32 -12.26 34.21
C GLY A 367 -0.48 -13.25 35.37
N ALA A 368 0.10 -14.46 35.21
CA ALA A 368 0.73 -15.18 36.31
C ALA A 368 1.89 -16.02 35.76
N ARG A 369 3.10 -15.78 36.28
CA ARG A 369 4.27 -16.64 36.09
C ARG A 369 4.04 -17.96 36.82
N LEU A 370 4.33 -19.08 36.17
CA LEU A 370 4.80 -20.29 36.82
C LEU A 370 5.55 -21.14 35.78
N ASP A 371 6.85 -21.28 36.01
CA ASP A 371 7.76 -22.12 35.24
C ASP A 371 7.35 -23.59 35.38
N THR A 372 7.24 -24.31 34.26
CA THR A 372 7.61 -25.74 34.18
C THR A 372 7.95 -26.08 32.73
N ASP A 373 9.15 -26.62 32.61
CA ASP A 373 9.91 -26.98 31.41
C ASP A 373 9.13 -27.84 30.40
N SER A 374 8.94 -27.37 29.16
CA SER A 374 8.83 -28.25 27.98
C SER A 374 9.12 -27.51 26.66
N SER A 375 10.27 -27.87 26.10
CA SER A 375 10.67 -27.83 24.68
C SER A 375 10.45 -26.52 23.89
N LYS A 376 11.54 -25.75 23.78
CA LYS A 376 11.84 -24.88 22.63
C LYS A 376 11.77 -25.69 21.33
N ARG A 377 10.58 -25.88 20.79
CA ARG A 377 10.34 -26.34 19.42
C ARG A 377 9.58 -25.21 18.73
N SER A 378 10.21 -24.65 17.70
CA SER A 378 9.75 -23.56 16.86
C SER A 378 8.21 -23.43 16.85
N GLU A 379 7.69 -22.33 17.40
CA GLU A 379 6.28 -21.96 17.33
C GLU A 379 5.87 -21.90 15.86
N CYS A 380 5.34 -22.99 15.34
CA CYS A 380 4.62 -22.98 14.09
C CYS A 380 3.15 -22.83 14.46
N THR A 381 2.65 -21.60 14.39
CA THR A 381 1.23 -21.32 14.58
C THR A 381 0.43 -22.17 13.60
N LEU A 382 -0.40 -23.06 14.13
CA LEU A 382 -1.18 -23.99 13.33
C LEU A 382 -2.21 -23.21 12.49
N VAL A 383 -1.99 -23.12 11.19
CA VAL A 383 -2.90 -22.37 10.28
C VAL A 383 -4.11 -23.22 9.96
N ARG A 384 -5.31 -22.63 10.12
CA ARG A 384 -6.58 -23.26 9.77
C ARG A 384 -7.44 -22.39 8.86
N PRO A 385 -7.00 -22.11 7.62
CA PRO A 385 -7.83 -21.37 6.67
C PRO A 385 -9.11 -22.18 6.38
N GLY A 386 -10.24 -21.49 6.18
CA GLY A 386 -11.51 -22.15 5.84
C GLY A 386 -11.50 -22.77 4.43
N PRO A 387 -12.55 -23.54 4.07
CA PRO A 387 -12.66 -24.19 2.75
C PRO A 387 -12.56 -23.22 1.57
N ALA A 388 -12.96 -21.95 1.76
CA ALA A 388 -12.86 -20.88 0.78
C ALA A 388 -11.43 -20.56 0.33
N TRP A 389 -10.39 -21.04 1.04
CA TRP A 389 -8.99 -20.86 0.67
C TRP A 389 -8.42 -22.01 -0.16
N ARG A 390 -9.18 -23.09 -0.35
CA ARG A 390 -8.71 -24.32 -1.01
C ARG A 390 -8.30 -24.10 -2.46
N ASP A 391 -9.08 -23.32 -3.20
CA ASP A 391 -8.81 -22.95 -4.59
C ASP A 391 -7.47 -22.22 -4.73
N VAL A 392 -7.20 -21.29 -3.81
CA VAL A 392 -5.98 -20.48 -3.82
C VAL A 392 -4.78 -21.22 -3.26
N LEU A 393 -4.91 -21.95 -2.15
CA LEU A 393 -3.79 -22.59 -1.47
C LEU A 393 -3.42 -23.97 -2.04
N ILE A 394 -4.40 -24.75 -2.53
CA ILE A 394 -4.17 -26.13 -2.98
C ILE A 394 -4.32 -26.26 -4.49
N SER A 395 -5.41 -25.76 -5.06
CA SER A 395 -5.75 -26.00 -6.47
C SER A 395 -4.98 -25.14 -7.47
N SER A 396 -4.36 -24.05 -7.03
CA SER A 396 -3.65 -23.11 -7.92
C SER A 396 -2.27 -23.58 -8.40
N GLY A 397 -1.74 -24.68 -7.86
CA GLY A 397 -0.42 -25.23 -8.27
C GLY A 397 0.81 -24.41 -7.84
N HIS A 398 0.63 -23.25 -7.21
CA HIS A 398 1.74 -22.38 -6.80
C HIS A 398 2.68 -23.01 -5.76
N ILE A 399 2.25 -24.03 -5.00
CA ILE A 399 3.15 -24.81 -4.14
C ILE A 399 4.23 -25.50 -4.98
N GLY A 400 3.85 -26.06 -6.13
CA GLY A 400 4.80 -26.66 -7.08
C GLY A 400 5.76 -25.62 -7.65
N TRP A 401 5.24 -24.45 -8.03
CA TRP A 401 6.05 -23.31 -8.44
C TRP A 401 7.04 -22.88 -7.35
N LEU A 402 6.61 -22.78 -6.08
CA LEU A 402 7.45 -22.37 -4.96
C LEU A 402 8.59 -23.36 -4.70
N LEU A 403 8.31 -24.67 -4.75
CA LEU A 403 9.32 -25.71 -4.63
C LEU A 403 10.32 -25.66 -5.78
N ASN A 404 9.85 -25.43 -7.01
CA ASN A 404 10.71 -25.30 -8.19
C ASN A 404 11.56 -24.03 -8.12
N LEU A 405 10.99 -22.90 -7.69
CA LEU A 405 11.69 -21.65 -7.45
C LEU A 405 12.81 -21.86 -6.43
N TYR A 406 12.52 -22.49 -5.30
CA TYR A 406 13.52 -22.78 -4.27
C TYR A 406 14.63 -23.71 -4.78
N ALA A 407 14.29 -24.75 -5.56
CA ALA A 407 15.28 -25.63 -6.19
C ALA A 407 16.17 -24.88 -7.21
N ALA A 408 15.58 -24.00 -8.02
CA ALA A 408 16.30 -23.20 -9.01
C ALA A 408 17.21 -22.15 -8.33
N LEU A 409 16.74 -21.49 -7.27
CA LEU A 409 17.55 -20.60 -6.43
C LEU A 409 18.76 -21.33 -5.85
N ARG A 410 18.56 -22.56 -5.32
CA ARG A 410 19.66 -23.38 -4.81
C ARG A 410 20.70 -23.66 -5.89
N GLN A 411 20.29 -24.03 -7.11
CA GLN A 411 21.23 -24.26 -8.20
C GLN A 411 21.97 -22.98 -8.60
N LYS A 412 21.26 -21.86 -8.75
CA LYS A 412 21.80 -20.57 -9.17
C LYS A 412 22.84 -20.03 -8.19
N PHE A 413 22.52 -20.01 -6.90
CA PHE A 413 23.35 -19.40 -5.86
C PHE A 413 24.35 -20.39 -5.19
N SER A 414 24.28 -21.69 -5.51
CA SER A 414 25.22 -22.70 -4.97
C SER A 414 26.69 -22.37 -5.23
N ARG A 415 26.99 -21.67 -6.33
CA ARG A 415 28.34 -21.30 -6.73
C ARG A 415 28.92 -20.14 -5.93
N GLU A 416 28.09 -19.35 -5.25
CA GLU A 416 28.48 -18.13 -4.54
C GLU A 416 28.68 -18.35 -3.03
N GLY A 417 28.43 -19.56 -2.51
CA GLY A 417 28.68 -19.89 -1.09
C GLY A 417 27.67 -19.34 -0.08
N TYR A 418 26.90 -18.29 -0.42
CA TYR A 418 25.95 -17.59 0.47
C TYR A 418 24.46 -17.88 0.18
N TRP A 419 24.15 -18.94 -0.59
CA TRP A 419 22.78 -19.23 -1.02
C TRP A 419 21.77 -19.41 0.11
N LEU A 420 22.23 -19.96 1.25
CA LEU A 420 21.38 -20.27 2.40
C LEU A 420 20.87 -19.02 3.11
N ASP A 421 21.68 -17.94 3.08
CA ASP A 421 21.40 -16.65 3.70
C ASP A 421 20.77 -15.65 2.71
N CYS A 422 20.59 -16.06 1.45
CA CYS A 422 19.93 -15.25 0.45
C CYS A 422 18.48 -14.94 0.91
N PRO A 423 18.06 -13.66 0.98
CA PRO A 423 16.78 -13.27 1.56
C PRO A 423 15.57 -14.00 0.95
N ILE A 424 15.57 -14.16 -0.38
CA ILE A 424 14.52 -14.88 -1.11
C ILE A 424 14.47 -16.37 -0.74
N ALA A 425 15.62 -17.03 -0.53
CA ALA A 425 15.69 -18.43 -0.13
C ALA A 425 15.22 -18.62 1.32
N VAL A 426 15.57 -17.70 2.22
CA VAL A 426 15.07 -17.68 3.61
C VAL A 426 13.56 -17.53 3.63
N SER A 427 13.00 -16.56 2.92
CA SER A 427 11.56 -16.33 2.83
C SER A 427 10.83 -17.52 2.20
N ALA A 428 11.37 -18.09 1.12
CA ALA A 428 10.80 -19.28 0.48
C ALA A 428 10.77 -20.49 1.43
N ARG A 429 11.87 -20.76 2.16
CA ARG A 429 11.90 -21.86 3.16
C ARG A 429 10.86 -21.67 4.25
N LYS A 430 10.78 -20.47 4.83
CA LYS A 430 9.78 -20.19 5.89
C LYS A 430 8.36 -20.42 5.37
N LEU A 431 8.08 -19.97 4.15
CA LEU A 431 6.78 -20.17 3.51
C LEU A 431 6.48 -21.66 3.26
N ILE A 432 7.46 -22.42 2.74
CA ILE A 432 7.35 -23.87 2.54
C ILE A 432 7.08 -24.61 3.86
N VAL A 433 7.77 -24.24 4.94
CA VAL A 433 7.52 -24.80 6.28
C VAL A 433 6.10 -24.49 6.73
N GLN A 434 5.62 -23.28 6.50
CA GLN A 434 4.25 -22.90 6.88
C GLN A 434 3.18 -23.66 6.08
N PHE A 435 3.44 -23.94 4.80
CA PHE A 435 2.60 -24.83 4.00
C PHE A 435 2.52 -26.26 4.56
N CYS A 436 3.62 -26.78 5.13
CA CYS A 436 3.63 -28.11 5.77
C CYS A 436 2.74 -28.18 7.02
N SER A 437 2.39 -27.03 7.59
CA SER A 437 1.64 -26.87 8.84
C SER A 437 0.18 -26.48 8.61
N LEU A 438 -0.26 -26.37 7.35
CA LEU A 438 -1.67 -26.24 7.01
C LEU A 438 -2.45 -27.45 7.53
N THR A 439 -3.50 -27.20 8.32
CA THR A 439 -4.41 -28.23 8.83
C THR A 439 -5.85 -27.72 8.86
N GLY A 440 -6.82 -28.60 9.08
CA GLY A 440 -8.23 -28.23 9.24
C GLY A 440 -9.09 -28.50 8.00
N THR A 441 -10.24 -27.83 7.95
CA THR A 441 -11.35 -28.08 7.00
C THR A 441 -11.04 -27.73 5.54
N ILE A 442 -9.87 -27.13 5.26
CA ILE A 442 -9.38 -26.91 3.90
C ILE A 442 -9.16 -28.22 3.13
N PHE A 443 -8.90 -29.32 3.84
CA PHE A 443 -8.83 -30.67 3.27
C PHE A 443 -10.21 -31.33 3.45
N LEU A 444 -10.98 -31.42 2.36
CA LEU A 444 -12.31 -32.04 2.36
C LEU A 444 -12.26 -33.43 3.01
N SER A 445 -13.06 -33.64 4.07
CA SER A 445 -13.06 -34.88 4.87
C SER A 445 -13.85 -36.04 4.27
N GLY A 446 -14.26 -35.98 2.99
CA GLY A 446 -15.34 -36.85 2.49
C GLY A 446 -15.15 -37.54 1.13
N THR A 447 -14.05 -37.33 0.41
CA THR A 447 -13.83 -38.06 -0.87
C THR A 447 -12.62 -38.95 -0.74
N SER A 448 -12.86 -40.26 -0.83
CA SER A 448 -11.91 -41.35 -0.99
C SER A 448 -11.06 -41.18 -2.25
N VAL A 449 -10.20 -40.16 -2.27
CA VAL A 449 -9.20 -39.92 -3.31
C VAL A 449 -7.84 -39.76 -2.63
N PRO A 450 -6.88 -40.65 -2.88
CA PRO A 450 -5.57 -40.63 -2.21
C PRO A 450 -4.69 -39.42 -2.61
N ALA A 451 -5.13 -38.48 -3.45
CA ALA A 451 -4.28 -37.40 -3.97
C ALA A 451 -3.87 -36.33 -2.94
N TYR A 452 -4.60 -36.16 -1.83
CA TYR A 452 -4.38 -35.08 -0.85
C TYR A 452 -3.26 -35.36 0.17
N PRO A 453 -3.17 -36.55 0.78
CA PRO A 453 -1.97 -36.91 1.54
C PRO A 453 -0.72 -36.86 0.66
N HIS A 454 -0.83 -37.06 -0.66
CA HIS A 454 0.31 -36.96 -1.55
C HIS A 454 0.86 -35.53 -1.72
N VAL A 455 0.07 -34.45 -1.72
CA VAL A 455 0.62 -33.08 -1.84
C VAL A 455 1.32 -32.67 -0.55
N LEU A 456 0.69 -32.89 0.61
CA LEU A 456 1.32 -32.59 1.90
C LEU A 456 2.54 -33.50 2.15
N PHE A 457 2.46 -34.77 1.73
CA PHE A 457 3.60 -35.70 1.73
C PHE A 457 4.66 -35.30 0.71
N LEU A 458 4.31 -34.81 -0.49
CA LEU A 458 5.27 -34.32 -1.49
C LEU A 458 5.97 -33.06 -0.99
N VAL A 459 5.23 -32.12 -0.41
CA VAL A 459 5.84 -30.95 0.21
C VAL A 459 6.70 -31.42 1.37
N ARG A 460 6.21 -32.23 2.31
CA ARG A 460 7.05 -32.71 3.42
C ARG A 460 8.29 -33.48 2.95
N THR A 461 8.17 -34.41 2.01
CA THR A 461 9.27 -35.25 1.52
C THR A 461 10.22 -34.53 0.56
N LYS A 462 9.73 -33.66 -0.33
CA LYS A 462 10.61 -32.82 -1.17
C LYS A 462 11.28 -31.76 -0.30
N SER A 463 10.55 -31.10 0.60
CA SER A 463 11.12 -30.11 1.53
C SER A 463 12.17 -30.73 2.45
N LEU A 464 11.96 -31.95 2.97
CA LEU A 464 12.97 -32.68 3.75
C LEU A 464 14.24 -33.05 2.95
N LYS A 465 14.17 -33.08 1.61
CA LYS A 465 15.34 -33.28 0.73
C LYS A 465 15.96 -31.96 0.25
N LEU A 466 15.25 -30.85 0.39
CA LEU A 466 15.57 -29.53 -0.13
C LEU A 466 16.08 -28.55 0.95
N ILE A 467 15.54 -28.67 2.16
CA ILE A 467 16.06 -28.13 3.43
C ILE A 467 17.17 -29.08 3.88
#